data_AF-F5S4A2-F1
#
_entry.id   AF-F5S4A2-F1
#
_cell.length_a   1.000
_cell.length_b   1.000
_cell.length_c   1.000
_cell.angle_alpha   90.00
_cell.angle_beta   90.00
_cell.angle_gamma   90.00
#
_symmetry.space_group_name_H-M   'P 1'
#
loop_
_entity.id
_entity.type
_entity.pdbx_description
1 polymer ?
#
loop_
_entity_poly.entity_id
_entity_poly.type
_entity_poly.pdbx_seq_one_letter_code
_entity_poly.pdbx_strand_id
1 'polypeptide(L)' 'MVVYERPERPTDGSPEQLLNHAVRYGTYCQKLETQVSGWLAWYKKAQHD' A
#
# COMPACT_ATOMS: atom_id res chain seq x y z
N MET A 1 1.03 3.64 -14.96
CA MET A 1 1.27 3.06 -13.63
C MET A 1 0.29 3.69 -12.66
N VAL A 2 -0.52 2.91 -11.94
CA VAL A 2 -1.47 3.48 -10.96
C VAL A 2 -0.65 3.98 -9.77
N VAL A 3 -0.81 5.25 -9.39
CA VAL A 3 -0.20 5.81 -8.18
C VAL A 3 -1.25 5.77 -7.09
N TYR A 4 -0.92 5.13 -5.96
CA TYR A 4 -1.75 5.20 -4.76
C TYR A 4 -1.24 6.34 -3.89
N GLU A 5 -2.14 7.21 -3.46
CA GLU A 5 -1.78 8.31 -2.57
C GLU A 5 -1.53 7.77 -1.17
N ARG A 6 -0.39 8.19 -0.60
CA ARG A 6 -0.06 7.92 0.79
C ARG A 6 -1.02 8.70 1.69
N PRO A 7 -1.69 8.07 2.66
CA PRO A 7 -2.50 8.81 3.64
C PRO A 7 -1.66 9.87 4.35
N GLU A 8 -2.23 11.07 4.47
CA GLU A 8 -1.64 12.15 5.27
C GLU A 8 -1.52 11.74 6.73
N ARG A 9 -0.56 12.35 7.43
CA ARG A 9 -0.38 12.16 8.88
C ARG A 9 -1.67 12.49 9.64
N PRO A 10 -1.94 11.83 10.79
CA PRO A 10 -3.02 12.24 11.68
C PRO A 10 -2.89 13.72 12.06
N THR A 11 -4.03 14.39 12.19
CA THR A 11 -4.10 15.81 12.60
C THR A 11 -3.67 15.97 14.06
N ASP A 12 -3.95 14.96 14.89
CA ASP A 12 -3.55 14.87 16.29
C ASP A 12 -3.27 13.41 16.73
N GLY A 13 -2.88 13.25 17.99
CA GLY A 13 -2.57 11.96 18.60
C GLY A 13 -3.73 11.29 19.32
N SER A 14 -4.98 11.71 19.08
CA SER A 14 -6.13 11.07 19.73
C SER A 14 -6.22 9.59 19.34
N PRO A 15 -6.65 8.70 20.26
CA PRO A 15 -6.78 7.28 19.95
C PRO A 15 -7.62 6.99 18.71
N GLU A 16 -8.72 7.73 18.52
CA GLU A 16 -9.59 7.58 17.34
C GLU A 16 -8.88 7.93 16.04
N GLN A 17 -8.14 9.05 15.98
CA GLN A 17 -7.40 9.40 14.77
C GLN A 17 -6.28 8.43 14.46
N LEU A 18 -5.57 7.96 15.49
CA LEU A 18 -4.52 6.96 15.31
C LEU A 18 -5.08 5.64 14.76
N LEU A 19 -6.22 5.19 15.28
CA LEU A 19 -6.89 3.97 14.80
C LEU A 19 -7.39 4.14 13.36
N ASN A 20 -8.08 5.23 13.04
CA ASN A 20 -8.57 5.52 11.68
C ASN A 20 -7.42 5.64 10.68
N HIS A 21 -6.32 6.29 11.06
CA HIS A 21 -5.13 6.38 10.22
C HIS A 21 -4.48 5.01 10.01
N ALA A 22 -4.36 4.17 11.04
CA ALA A 22 -3.77 2.84 10.93
C ALA A 22 -4.51 1.98 9.89
N VAL A 23 -5.85 2.01 9.87
CA VAL A 23 -6.66 1.30 8.86
C VAL A 23 -6.34 1.82 7.46
N ARG A 24 -6.40 3.14 7.25
CA ARG A 24 -6.14 3.76 5.94
C ARG A 24 -4.72 3.48 5.44
N TYR A 25 -3.73 3.58 6.33
CA TYR A 25 -2.34 3.33 6.02
C TYR A 25 -2.08 1.86 5.70
N GLY A 26 -2.70 0.94 6.44
CA GLY A 26 -2.64 -0.50 6.15
C GLY A 26 -3.18 -0.83 4.75
N THR A 27 -4.33 -0.27 4.38
CA THR A 27 -4.89 -0.44 3.03
C THR A 27 -3.97 0.12 1.95
N TYR A 28 -3.32 1.26 2.21
CA TYR A 28 -2.32 1.81 1.28
C TYR A 28 -1.14 0.85 1.08
N CYS A 29 -0.58 0.26 2.15
CA CYS A 29 0.49 -0.73 2.06
C CYS A 29 0.07 -1.97 1.24
N GLN A 30 -1.12 -2.52 1.51
CA GLN A 30 -1.63 -3.70 0.77
C GLN A 30 -1.73 -3.45 -0.73
N LYS A 31 -2.14 -2.24 -1.13
CA LYS A 31 -2.21 -1.85 -2.55
C LYS A 31 -0.83 -1.79 -3.20
N LEU A 32 0.18 -1.30 -2.49
CA LEU A 32 1.58 -1.31 -2.97
C LEU A 32 2.11 -2.73 -3.08
N GLU A 33 1.91 -3.56 -2.06
CA GLU A 33 2.31 -4.97 -2.06
C GLU A 33 1.71 -5.71 -3.26
N THR A 34 0.42 -5.49 -3.54
CA THR A 34 -0.26 -6.07 -4.71
C THR A 34 0.42 -5.67 -6.02
N GLN A 35 0.79 -4.38 -6.19
CA GLN A 35 1.51 -3.94 -7.39
C GLN A 35 2.88 -4.60 -7.50
N VAL A 36 3.66 -4.61 -6.42
CA VAL A 36 5.01 -5.19 -6.41
C VAL A 36 4.95 -6.69 -6.71
N SER A 37 4.03 -7.42 -6.09
CA SER A 37 3.82 -8.85 -6.36
C SER A 37 3.44 -9.12 -7.81
N GLY A 38 2.59 -8.27 -8.41
CA GLY A 38 2.23 -8.37 -9.83
C GLY A 38 3.45 -8.22 -10.75
N TRP A 39 4.28 -7.20 -10.51
CA TRP A 39 5.52 -6.99 -11.26
C TRP A 39 6.51 -8.13 -11.10
N LEU A 40 6.69 -8.63 -9.87
CA LEU A 40 7.57 -9.74 -9.59
C LEU A 40 7.10 -11.02 -10.28
N ALA A 41 5.78 -11.29 -10.29
CA ALA A 41 5.21 -12.44 -10.97
C ALA A 41 5.40 -12.35 -12.49
N TRP A 42 5.17 -11.17 -13.08
CA TRP A 42 5.45 -10.92 -14.50
C TRP A 42 6.92 -11.17 -14.84
N TYR A 43 7.84 -10.62 -14.04
CA TYR A 43 9.27 -10.77 -14.26
C TYR A 43 9.70 -12.24 -14.19
N LYS A 44 9.25 -12.97 -13.17
CA LYS A 44 9.54 -14.41 -13.03
C LYS A 44 9.04 -15.19 -14.23
N LYS A 45 7.82 -14.92 -14.70
CA LYS A 45 7.29 -15.57 -15.90
C LYS A 45 8.18 -15.31 -17.12
N ALA A 46 8.58 -14.06 -17.34
CA ALA A 46 9.45 -13.69 -18.46
C ALA A 46 10.87 -14.28 -18.41
N GLN A 47 11.33 -14.77 -17.25
CA GLN A 47 12.61 -15.50 -17.13
C GLN A 47 12.50 -16.99 -17.49
N HIS A 48 11.29 -17.53 -17.50
CA HIS A 48 11.01 -18.94 -17.77
C HIS A 48 10.44 -19.19 -19.18
N ASP A 49 10.15 -18.12 -19.93
CA ASP A 49 9.76 -18.11 -21.34
C ASP A 49 11.00 -17.85 -22.24
#